data_AF-A0A357I8B1-F1
#
_entry.id   AF-A0A357I8B1-F1
#
_cell.length_a   1.000
_cell.length_b   1.000
_cell.length_c   1.000
_cell.angle_alpha   90.00
_cell.angle_beta   90.00
_cell.angle_gamma   90.00
#
_symmetry.space_group_name_H-M   'P 1'
#
loop_
_entity.id
_entity.type
_entity.pdbx_description
1 polymer ?
#
loop_
_entity_poly.entity_id
_entity_poly.type
_entity_poly.pdbx_seq_one_letter_code
_entity_poly.pdbx_strand_id
1 'polypeptide(L)' 'PAGCSDTGMRPCRVAAESAVGGEYRIMMIDANGHEHLHHGRYLELSPYHRIVFSWNSSLVTDTVVELALEEV' A
#
# COMPACT_ATOMS: atom_id res chain seq x y z
N PRO A 1 -15.74 -24.78 3.46
CA PRO A 1 -15.48 -23.52 2.73
C PRO A 1 -15.41 -22.35 3.71
N ALA A 2 -14.20 -22.03 4.18
CA ALA A 2 -13.97 -20.93 5.12
C ALA A 2 -14.08 -19.60 4.35
N GLY A 3 -15.27 -19.01 4.34
CA GLY A 3 -15.48 -17.66 3.83
C GLY A 3 -14.86 -16.66 4.81
N CYS A 4 -13.84 -15.93 4.35
CA CYS A 4 -13.36 -14.75 5.06
C CYS A 4 -14.55 -13.81 5.28
N SER A 5 -14.80 -13.40 6.51
CA SER A 5 -15.84 -12.42 6.86
C SER A 5 -15.55 -11.11 6.14
N ASP A 6 -16.49 -10.67 5.30
CA ASP A 6 -16.39 -9.56 4.33
C ASP A 6 -16.53 -8.17 4.98
N THR A 7 -15.91 -7.95 6.15
CA THR A 7 -16.02 -6.71 6.94
C THR A 7 -14.77 -5.81 6.89
N GLY A 8 -13.85 -6.06 5.95
CA GLY A 8 -12.58 -5.32 5.86
C GLY A 8 -12.37 -4.65 4.50
N MET A 9 -11.66 -3.51 4.51
CA MET A 9 -11.10 -2.92 3.30
C MET A 9 -10.13 -3.93 2.67
N ARG A 10 -10.34 -4.31 1.41
CA ARG A 10 -9.52 -5.33 0.73
C ARG A 10 -8.90 -4.79 -0.56
N PRO A 11 -7.65 -5.15 -0.90
CA PRO A 11 -7.10 -4.80 -2.19
C PRO A 11 -7.81 -5.58 -3.30
N CYS A 12 -8.20 -4.91 -4.38
CA CYS A 12 -8.82 -5.54 -5.55
C CYS A 12 -7.95 -5.44 -6.81
N ARG A 13 -7.15 -4.38 -6.93
CA ARG A 13 -6.17 -4.18 -8.02
C ARG A 13 -4.91 -3.54 -7.44
N VAL A 14 -3.76 -4.09 -7.81
CA VAL A 14 -2.46 -3.61 -7.37
C VAL A 14 -1.55 -3.49 -8.59
N ALA A 15 -0.88 -2.36 -8.71
CA ALA A 15 0.21 -2.14 -9.65
C ALA A 15 1.36 -1.48 -8.91
N ALA A 16 2.58 -1.92 -9.15
CA ALA A 16 3.77 -1.37 -8.52
C ALA A 16 4.97 -1.52 -9.44
N GLU A 17 5.73 -0.43 -9.56
CA GLU A 17 7.08 -0.43 -10.11
C GLU A 17 8.07 -0.51 -8.94
N SER A 18 8.50 -1.72 -8.60
CA SER A 18 9.31 -1.99 -7.40
C SER A 18 10.78 -1.56 -7.55
N ALA A 19 11.00 -0.27 -7.74
CA ALA A 19 12.30 0.38 -7.83
C ALA A 19 12.24 1.76 -7.15
N VAL A 20 13.39 2.29 -6.71
CA VAL A 20 13.44 3.66 -6.18
C VAL A 20 12.98 4.65 -7.26
N GLY A 21 12.05 5.52 -6.90
CA GLY A 21 11.36 6.43 -7.81
C GLY A 21 10.15 5.83 -8.52
N GLY A 22 9.99 4.51 -8.51
CA GLY A 22 8.85 3.80 -9.11
C GLY A 22 7.55 4.09 -8.37
N GLU A 23 6.46 4.16 -9.13
CA GLU A 23 5.11 4.42 -8.61
C GLU A 23 4.37 3.14 -8.25
N TYR A 24 3.46 3.23 -7.30
CA TYR A 24 2.50 2.18 -7.00
C TYR A 24 1.07 2.72 -6.87
N ARG A 25 0.11 1.85 -7.14
CA ARG A 25 -1.33 2.08 -7.00
C ARG A 25 -1.98 0.85 -6.39
N ILE A 26 -2.79 1.07 -5.36
CA ILE A 26 -3.58 0.05 -4.68
C ILE A 26 -5.03 0.53 -4.73
N MET A 27 -5.87 -0.18 -5.47
CA MET A 27 -7.31 0.01 -5.40
C MET A 27 -7.87 -0.90 -4.32
N MET A 28 -8.47 -0.30 -3.30
CA MET A 28 -9.14 -0.99 -2.20
C MET A 28 -10.66 -0.97 -2.44
N ILE A 29 -11.36 -2.03 -2.02
CA ILE A 29 -12.81 -2.10 -1.99
C ILE A 29 -13.25 -2.20 -0.53
N ASP A 30 -14.20 -1.36 -0.11
CA ASP A 30 -14.82 -1.43 1.21
C ASP A 30 -15.99 -2.42 1.27
N ALA A 31 -16.57 -2.61 2.46
CA ALA A 31 -17.70 -3.53 2.67
C ALA A 31 -18.98 -3.14 1.90
N ASN A 32 -19.09 -1.88 1.45
CA ASN A 32 -20.20 -1.40 0.63
C ASN A 32 -19.92 -1.51 -0.87
N GLY A 33 -18.74 -2.00 -1.25
CA GLY A 33 -18.32 -2.10 -2.65
C GLY A 33 -17.73 -0.82 -3.23
N HIS A 34 -17.47 0.22 -2.42
CA HIS A 34 -16.85 1.44 -2.94
C HIS A 34 -15.34 1.27 -3.13
N GLU A 35 -14.84 1.87 -4.21
CA GLU A 35 -13.43 1.88 -4.56
C GLU A 35 -12.69 3.05 -3.90
N HIS A 36 -11.54 2.76 -3.28
CA HIS A 36 -10.67 3.71 -2.62
C HIS A 36 -9.25 3.57 -3.18
N LEU A 37 -8.74 4.62 -3.82
CA LEU A 37 -7.39 4.62 -4.37
C LEU A 37 -6.37 5.04 -3.31
N HIS A 38 -5.36 4.20 -3.13
CA HIS A 38 -4.11 4.52 -2.46
C HIS A 38 -2.97 4.54 -3.48
N HIS A 39 -2.06 5.49 -3.36
CA HIS A 39 -0.97 5.63 -4.31
C HIS A 39 0.26 6.29 -3.70
N GLY A 40 1.39 6.11 -4.36
CA GLY A 40 2.62 6.80 -3.99
C GLY A 40 3.80 6.31 -4.81
N ARG A 41 4.99 6.61 -4.30
CA ARG A 41 6.28 6.27 -4.90
C ARG A 41 7.24 5.72 -3.86
N TYR A 42 8.09 4.79 -4.26
CA TYR A 42 9.20 4.30 -3.45
C TYR A 42 10.30 5.37 -3.39
N LEU A 43 10.70 5.76 -2.19
CA LEU A 43 11.71 6.79 -1.94
C LEU A 43 13.06 6.17 -1.60
N GLU A 44 13.06 5.05 -0.87
CA GLU A 44 14.26 4.29 -0.50
C GLU A 44 13.91 2.80 -0.43
N LEU A 45 14.77 1.96 -0.99
CA LEU A 45 14.64 0.50 -0.93
C LEU A 45 15.99 -0.09 -0.54
N SER A 46 16.08 -0.62 0.67
CA SER A 46 17.24 -1.36 1.17
C SER A 46 16.82 -2.80 1.47
N PRO A 47 17.23 -3.77 0.63
CA PRO A 47 16.85 -5.17 0.79
C PRO A 47 17.08 -5.67 2.22
N TYR A 48 16.07 -6.33 2.79
CA TYR A 48 16.08 -6.93 4.14
C TYR A 48 16.27 -5.95 5.31
N HIS A 49 16.32 -4.64 5.07
CA HIS A 49 16.60 -3.66 6.13
C HIS A 49 15.56 -2.56 6.21
N ARG A 50 15.18 -1.95 5.07
CA ARG A 50 14.38 -0.72 5.08
C ARG A 50 13.59 -0.48 3.81
N ILE A 51 12.38 0.03 3.94
CA ILE A 51 11.54 0.50 2.83
C ILE A 51 10.96 1.85 3.22
N VAL A 52 11.21 2.89 2.42
CA VAL A 52 10.59 4.20 2.58
C VAL A 52 9.77 4.52 1.33
N PHE A 53 8.52 4.93 1.51
CA PHE A 53 7.64 5.30 0.40
C PHE A 53 6.66 6.39 0.81
N SER A 54 6.19 7.16 -0.17
CA SER A 54 5.07 8.08 0.06
C SER A 54 3.74 7.33 0.01
N TRP A 55 2.75 7.77 0.78
CA TRP A 55 1.40 7.20 0.81
C TRP A 55 0.37 8.32 0.73
N ASN A 56 -0.57 8.18 -0.21
CA ASN A 56 -1.62 9.16 -0.44
C ASN A 56 -2.94 8.43 -0.70
N SER A 57 -4.03 9.04 -0.24
CA SER A 57 -5.41 8.64 -0.51
C SER A 57 -6.30 9.87 -0.60
N SER A 58 -7.61 9.68 -0.73
CA SER A 58 -8.59 10.78 -0.61
C SER A 58 -8.63 11.42 0.77
N LEU A 59 -8.13 10.75 1.81
CA LEU A 59 -8.20 11.20 3.21
C LEU A 59 -6.89 11.78 3.71
N VAL A 60 -5.77 11.44 3.08
CA VAL A 60 -4.44 11.88 3.51
C VAL A 60 -3.53 12.08 2.31
N THR A 61 -2.77 13.17 2.31
CA THR A 61 -1.75 13.46 1.30
C THR A 61 -0.41 13.73 1.99
N ASP A 62 0.67 13.74 1.22
CA ASP A 62 2.02 14.11 1.66
C ASP A 62 2.53 13.28 2.85
N THR A 63 2.06 12.03 2.98
CA THR A 63 2.53 11.12 4.03
C THR A 63 3.73 10.33 3.55
N VAL A 64 4.72 10.16 4.42
CA VAL A 64 5.85 9.25 4.24
C VAL A 64 5.71 8.11 5.24
N VAL A 65 5.83 6.89 4.73
CA VAL A 65 5.82 5.66 5.51
C VAL A 65 7.22 5.07 5.47
N GLU A 66 7.70 4.66 6.64
CA GLU A 66 8.97 3.98 6.82
C GLU A 66 8.72 2.62 7.47
N LEU A 67 9.29 1.59 6.86
CA LEU A 67 9.33 0.22 7.39
C LEU A 67 10.79 -0.12 7.68
N ALA A 68 11.08 -0.46 8.94
CA ALA A 68 12.33 -1.09 9.35
C ALA A 68 12.09 -2.60 9.49
N LEU A 69 13.01 -3.40 8.97
CA LEU A 69 12.95 -4.86 8.97
C LEU A 69 14.04 -5.39 9.91
N GLU A 70 13.64 -6.26 10.84
CA GLU A 70 14.52 -6.90 11.82
C GLU A 70 14.35 -8.43 11.73
N GLU A 71 15.43 -9.18 11.89
CA GLU A 71 15.35 -10.65 12.03
C GLU A 71 14.83 -11.01 13.42
N VAL A 72 13.89 -11.96 13.49
CA VAL A 72 13.23 -12.45 14.72
C VAL A 72 13.62 -13.88 15.00
#